data_AF-W6Z8U0-F1
#
_entry.id   AF-W6Z8U0-F1
#
_cell.length_a   1.000
_cell.length_b   1.000
_cell.length_c   1.000
_cell.angle_alpha   90.00
_cell.angle_beta   90.00
_cell.angle_gamma   90.00
#
_symmetry.space_group_name_H-M   'P 1'
#
loop_
_entity.id
_entity.type
_entity.pdbx_description
1 polymer ?
#
loop_
_entity_poly.entity_id
_entity_poly.type
_entity_poly.pdbx_seq_one_letter_code
_entity_poly.pdbx_strand_id
1 'polypeptide(L)'
;MSWEERLGIIETLVGYEKAFASANLPMYGSLYYAKDLPSPSPSEFLDPVDSTDKGEAFVIGPTTNRSFSDKGRDSVEVNRGPWPSLNEYAHSCAARELACIEKFSSYPRQQCLFNGPNQYCPTKAFKIQVLQDYLKVTAHALPNNANLSKPTL
;
A
#
# COMPACT_ATOMS: atom_id res chain seq x y z
N MET A 1 20.49 31.32 4.85
CA MET A 1 19.74 30.81 3.69
C MET A 1 18.93 31.94 3.09
N SER A 2 19.30 32.41 1.89
CA SER A 2 18.59 33.45 1.16
C SER A 2 17.26 32.94 0.61
N TRP A 3 16.47 33.83 0.02
CA TRP A 3 15.22 33.44 -0.66
C TRP A 3 15.50 32.57 -1.88
N GLU A 4 16.51 32.91 -2.67
CA GLU A 4 16.92 32.19 -3.87
C GLU A 4 17.37 30.76 -3.52
N GLU A 5 18.13 30.60 -2.44
CA GLU A 5 18.54 29.28 -1.95
C GLU A 5 17.32 28.45 -1.50
N ARG A 6 16.33 29.06 -0.81
CA ARG A 6 15.10 28.36 -0.43
C ARG A 6 14.27 27.95 -1.63
N LEU A 7 14.14 28.84 -2.63
CA LEU A 7 13.40 28.57 -3.85
C LEU A 7 14.02 27.40 -4.62
N GLY A 8 15.35 27.37 -4.78
CA GLY A 8 16.04 26.26 -5.45
C GLY A 8 15.82 24.91 -4.78
N ILE A 9 15.77 24.87 -3.44
CA ILE A 9 15.42 23.64 -2.70
C ILE A 9 13.97 23.22 -3.00
N ILE A 10 13.02 24.15 -2.97
CA ILE A 10 11.60 23.85 -3.26
C ILE A 10 11.44 23.34 -4.68
N GLU A 11 12.06 23.98 -5.67
CA GLU A 11 12.01 23.55 -7.07
C GLU A 11 12.55 22.13 -7.25
N THR A 12 13.63 21.78 -6.53
CA THR A 12 14.20 20.44 -6.54
C THR A 12 13.23 19.42 -5.94
N LEU A 13 12.62 19.73 -4.79
CA LEU A 13 11.62 18.85 -4.15
C LEU A 13 10.40 18.63 -5.02
N VAL A 14 9.87 19.70 -5.62
CA VAL A 14 8.75 19.62 -6.57
C VAL A 14 9.13 18.80 -7.80
N GLY A 15 10.37 18.92 -8.27
CA GLY A 15 10.93 18.08 -9.33
C GLY A 15 10.85 16.58 -8.99
N TYR A 16 11.26 16.21 -7.78
CA TYR A 16 11.16 14.81 -7.30
C TYR A 16 9.72 14.34 -7.14
N GLU A 17 8.86 15.13 -6.49
CA GLU A 17 7.45 14.79 -6.30
C GLU A 17 6.75 14.57 -7.65
N LYS A 18 7.00 15.45 -8.63
CA LYS A 18 6.48 15.30 -9.99
C LYS A 18 6.98 14.01 -10.64
N ALA A 19 8.27 13.67 -10.50
CA ALA A 19 8.83 12.45 -11.06
C ALA A 19 8.19 11.20 -10.44
N PHE A 20 8.03 11.16 -9.12
CA PHE A 20 7.41 10.06 -8.39
C PHE A 20 5.92 9.88 -8.70
N ALA A 21 5.15 10.97 -8.76
CA ALA A 21 3.73 10.93 -9.12
C ALA A 21 3.49 10.58 -10.61
N SER A 22 4.48 10.84 -11.46
CA SER A 22 4.41 10.55 -12.91
C SER A 22 4.95 9.17 -13.27
N ALA A 23 5.66 8.49 -12.35
CA ALA A 23 6.18 7.14 -12.59
C ALA A 23 5.03 6.18 -12.93
N ASN A 24 5.25 5.35 -13.95
CA ASN A 24 4.28 4.33 -14.34
C ASN A 24 4.57 3.04 -13.58
N LEU A 25 3.88 2.84 -12.46
CA LEU A 25 4.02 1.63 -11.67
C LEU A 25 3.02 0.58 -12.16
N PRO A 26 3.44 -0.67 -12.38
CA PRO A 26 2.55 -1.69 -12.92
C PRO A 26 1.53 -2.19 -11.90
N MET A 27 1.83 -2.10 -10.60
CA MET A 27 1.04 -2.68 -9.52
C MET A 27 1.12 -1.89 -8.22
N TYR A 28 0.18 -2.16 -7.32
CA TYR A 28 0.18 -1.68 -5.94
C TYR A 28 1.07 -2.56 -5.08
N GLY A 29 2.01 -1.96 -4.35
CA GLY A 29 2.94 -2.72 -3.53
C GLY A 29 4.06 -1.84 -2.99
N SER A 30 5.26 -2.39 -2.92
CA SER A 30 6.47 -1.63 -2.56
C SER A 30 7.60 -1.91 -3.54
N LEU A 31 8.55 -0.98 -3.63
CA LEU A 31 9.67 -1.06 -4.55
C LEU A 31 10.77 -1.96 -3.97
N TYR A 32 11.25 -2.90 -4.77
CA TYR A 32 12.37 -3.79 -4.44
C TYR A 32 13.35 -3.84 -5.61
N TYR A 33 14.59 -4.25 -5.33
CA TYR A 33 15.42 -4.81 -6.38
C TYR A 33 14.93 -6.21 -6.74
N ALA A 34 14.95 -6.55 -8.02
CA ALA A 34 14.51 -7.85 -8.51
C ALA A 34 15.27 -9.02 -7.85
N LYS A 35 16.56 -8.83 -7.54
CA LYS A 35 17.39 -9.82 -6.84
C LYS A 35 16.94 -10.12 -5.40
N ASP A 36 16.19 -9.21 -4.77
CA ASP A 36 15.73 -9.35 -3.39
C ASP A 36 14.38 -10.10 -3.31
N LEU A 37 13.73 -10.35 -4.45
CA LEU A 37 12.48 -11.12 -4.53
C LEU A 37 12.71 -12.53 -5.11
N PRO A 38 11.98 -13.53 -4.60
CA PRO A 38 12.03 -14.87 -5.16
C PRO A 38 11.29 -14.90 -6.51
N SER A 39 12.05 -14.88 -7.61
CA SER A 39 11.54 -15.05 -8.99
C SER A 39 10.37 -14.11 -9.35
N PRO A 40 10.61 -12.78 -9.43
CA PRO A 40 9.58 -11.84 -9.86
C PRO A 40 9.05 -12.16 -11.27
N SER A 41 7.74 -12.08 -11.42
CA SER A 41 7.01 -12.17 -12.67
C SER A 41 7.28 -10.94 -13.56
N PRO A 42 7.22 -11.08 -14.90
CA PRO A 42 7.42 -9.96 -15.82
C PRO A 42 6.49 -8.77 -15.59
N SER A 43 5.28 -8.99 -15.06
CA SER A 43 4.31 -7.93 -14.72
C SER A 43 4.72 -7.06 -13.54
N GLU A 44 5.67 -7.50 -12.71
CA GLU A 44 6.14 -6.76 -11.54
C GLU A 44 7.23 -5.73 -11.88
N PHE A 45 7.85 -5.82 -13.05
CA PHE A 45 8.93 -4.93 -13.46
C PHE A 45 8.39 -3.56 -13.87
N LEU A 46 9.06 -2.50 -13.40
CA LEU A 46 8.73 -1.13 -13.83
C LEU A 46 9.08 -0.93 -15.31
N ASP A 47 10.24 -1.43 -15.74
CA ASP A 47 10.70 -1.40 -17.12
C ASP A 47 11.01 -2.83 -17.61
N PRO A 48 10.14 -3.43 -18.43
CA PRO A 48 10.34 -4.79 -18.90
C PRO A 48 11.49 -4.98 -19.91
N VAL A 49 12.16 -3.89 -20.37
CA VAL A 49 12.97 -3.93 -21.60
C VAL A 49 14.48 -3.65 -21.42
N ASP A 50 14.97 -2.97 -20.38
CA ASP A 50 16.31 -2.33 -20.48
C ASP A 50 17.36 -2.66 -19.39
N SER A 51 17.16 -3.69 -18.57
CA SER A 51 18.22 -4.09 -17.62
C SER A 51 19.15 -5.15 -18.22
N THR A 52 20.35 -4.71 -18.60
CA THR A 52 21.49 -5.61 -18.93
C THR A 52 21.86 -6.52 -17.77
N ASP A 53 21.54 -6.11 -16.53
CA ASP A 53 21.55 -6.93 -15.33
C ASP A 53 20.15 -6.95 -14.68
N LYS A 54 19.41 -8.04 -14.91
CA LYS A 54 18.06 -8.23 -14.35
C LYS A 54 18.02 -8.13 -12.83
N GLY A 55 19.14 -8.32 -12.12
CA GLY A 55 19.21 -8.24 -10.67
C GLY A 55 19.13 -6.81 -10.12
N GLU A 56 19.55 -5.81 -10.89
CA GLU A 56 19.52 -4.38 -10.48
C GLU A 56 18.22 -3.68 -10.88
N ALA A 57 17.36 -4.35 -11.66
CA ALA A 57 16.06 -3.82 -12.04
C ALA A 57 15.15 -3.62 -10.83
N PHE A 58 14.34 -2.57 -10.88
CA PHE A 58 13.27 -2.36 -9.91
C PHE A 58 12.03 -3.16 -10.26
N VAL A 59 11.43 -3.75 -9.23
CA VAL A 59 10.16 -4.48 -9.29
C VAL A 59 9.23 -4.02 -8.19
N ILE A 60 7.93 -4.16 -8.42
CA ILE A 60 6.91 -4.01 -7.38
C ILE A 60 6.68 -5.37 -6.73
N GLY A 61 6.92 -5.44 -5.43
CA GLY A 61 6.70 -6.63 -4.62
C GLY A 61 5.67 -6.40 -3.51
N PRO A 62 5.61 -7.31 -2.51
CA PRO A 62 4.72 -7.20 -1.36
C PRO A 62 4.89 -5.88 -0.61
N THR A 63 3.81 -5.35 -0.05
CA THR A 63 3.85 -4.06 0.64
C THR A 63 4.73 -4.09 1.89
N THR A 64 5.52 -3.03 2.09
CA THR A 64 6.23 -2.74 3.34
C THR A 64 5.42 -1.82 4.27
N ASN A 65 4.17 -1.52 3.91
CA ASN A 65 3.32 -0.62 4.67
C ASN A 65 3.13 -1.13 6.10
N ARG A 66 3.40 -0.26 7.08
CA ARG A 66 3.28 -0.53 8.52
C ARG A 66 1.92 -1.08 8.95
N SER A 67 0.86 -0.78 8.20
CA SER A 67 -0.46 -1.36 8.47
C SER A 67 -0.52 -2.87 8.24
N PHE A 68 0.40 -3.46 7.47
CA PHE A 68 0.51 -4.91 7.23
C PHE A 68 1.48 -5.64 8.17
N SER A 69 2.32 -4.90 8.91
CA SER A 69 3.37 -5.51 9.74
C SER A 69 3.28 -5.13 11.23
N ASP A 70 3.03 -3.87 11.56
CA ASP A 70 3.09 -3.40 12.95
C ASP A 70 1.99 -4.03 13.82
N LYS A 71 2.27 -4.11 15.13
CA LYS A 71 1.38 -4.65 16.17
C LYS A 71 1.05 -6.14 15.94
N GLY A 72 2.02 -6.92 15.49
CA GLY A 72 1.89 -8.38 15.31
C GLY A 72 1.21 -8.81 14.02
N ARG A 73 0.88 -7.87 13.12
CA ARG A 73 0.22 -8.18 11.84
C ARG A 73 1.13 -8.90 10.85
N ASP A 74 2.43 -8.74 11.00
CA ASP A 74 3.46 -9.54 10.34
C ASP A 74 3.27 -11.04 10.54
N SER A 75 2.79 -11.46 11.71
CA SER A 75 2.52 -12.88 12.00
C SER A 75 1.27 -13.43 11.32
N VAL A 76 0.39 -12.60 10.73
CA VAL A 76 -0.86 -13.06 10.10
C VAL A 76 -0.61 -13.38 8.63
N GLU A 77 -0.94 -14.58 8.19
CA GLU A 77 -0.81 -14.95 6.77
C GLU A 77 -1.94 -14.34 5.96
N VAL A 78 -1.64 -13.30 5.19
CA VAL A 78 -2.57 -12.59 4.30
C VAL A 78 -1.89 -12.23 2.99
N ASN A 79 -2.68 -11.96 1.95
CA ASN A 79 -2.17 -11.40 0.70
C ASN A 79 -1.55 -10.02 0.97
N ARG A 80 -0.23 -9.91 0.82
CA ARG A 80 0.54 -8.66 0.98
C ARG A 80 0.85 -7.99 -0.37
N GLY A 81 0.26 -8.49 -1.44
CA GLY A 81 0.52 -8.03 -2.80
C GLY A 81 1.77 -8.68 -3.40
N PRO A 82 2.24 -8.14 -4.54
CA PRO A 82 1.71 -6.94 -5.19
C PRO A 82 0.30 -7.17 -5.78
N TRP A 83 -0.49 -6.09 -5.89
CA TRP A 83 -1.87 -6.16 -6.38
C TRP A 83 -2.00 -5.44 -7.73
N PRO A 84 -2.61 -6.08 -8.74
CA PRO A 84 -2.77 -5.50 -10.08
C PRO A 84 -3.86 -4.43 -10.16
N SER A 85 -4.71 -4.30 -9.14
CA SER A 85 -5.80 -3.33 -9.13
C SER A 85 -6.02 -2.68 -7.75
N LEU A 86 -6.53 -1.45 -7.75
CA LEU A 86 -6.95 -0.74 -6.54
C LEU A 86 -8.00 -1.54 -5.76
N ASN A 87 -8.87 -2.24 -6.48
CA ASN A 87 -9.90 -3.08 -5.89
C ASN A 87 -9.31 -4.24 -5.08
N GLU A 88 -8.33 -4.95 -5.63
CA GLU A 88 -7.65 -6.04 -4.92
C GLU A 88 -6.84 -5.55 -3.72
N TYR A 89 -6.20 -4.39 -3.84
CA TYR A 89 -5.55 -3.74 -2.70
C TYR A 89 -6.55 -3.41 -1.57
N ALA A 90 -7.68 -2.80 -1.92
CA ALA A 90 -8.74 -2.45 -0.97
C ALA A 90 -9.34 -3.69 -0.29
N HIS A 91 -9.62 -4.76 -1.05
CA HIS A 91 -10.08 -6.04 -0.51
C HIS A 91 -9.04 -6.66 0.43
N SER A 92 -7.75 -6.61 0.07
CA SER A 92 -6.67 -7.14 0.90
C SER A 92 -6.50 -6.37 2.22
N CYS A 93 -6.77 -5.07 2.22
CA CYS A 93 -6.82 -4.27 3.45
C CYS A 93 -7.88 -4.75 4.44
N ALA A 94 -9.07 -5.10 3.95
CA ALA A 94 -10.16 -5.61 4.77
C ALA A 94 -9.92 -7.07 5.20
N ALA A 95 -9.46 -7.92 4.29
CA ALA A 95 -9.11 -9.31 4.57
C ALA A 95 -8.03 -9.41 5.66
N ARG A 96 -7.01 -8.55 5.62
CA ARG A 96 -6.02 -8.40 6.68
C ARG A 96 -6.66 -8.13 8.04
N GLU A 97 -7.57 -7.16 8.13
CA GLU A 97 -8.21 -6.84 9.41
C GLU A 97 -9.10 -7.97 9.92
N LEU A 98 -9.83 -8.66 9.04
CA LEU A 98 -10.62 -9.85 9.41
C LEU A 98 -9.72 -10.97 9.95
N ALA A 99 -8.62 -11.28 9.26
CA ALA A 99 -7.68 -12.31 9.69
C ALA A 99 -7.02 -11.97 11.04
N CYS A 100 -6.71 -10.68 11.29
CA CYS A 100 -6.21 -10.23 12.60
C CYS A 100 -7.25 -10.43 13.72
N ILE A 101 -8.52 -10.17 13.44
CA ILE A 101 -9.63 -10.32 14.40
C ILE A 101 -9.86 -11.80 14.75
N GLU A 102 -9.63 -12.70 13.79
CA GLU A 102 -9.73 -14.14 13.98
C GLU A 102 -8.54 -14.68 14.78
N LYS A 103 -7.30 -14.31 14.38
CA LYS A 103 -6.07 -14.85 14.95
C LYS A 103 -5.80 -14.39 16.39
N PHE A 104 -6.14 -13.16 16.76
CA PHE A 104 -5.76 -12.60 18.06
C PHE A 104 -6.95 -12.49 19.03
N SER A 105 -6.67 -12.73 20.32
CA SER A 105 -7.63 -12.45 21.41
C SER A 105 -7.90 -10.95 21.58
N SER A 106 -6.90 -10.12 21.29
CA SER A 106 -7.01 -8.67 21.15
C SER A 106 -6.46 -8.26 19.80
N TYR A 107 -7.29 -7.64 18.96
CA TYR A 107 -6.87 -7.20 17.63
C TYR A 107 -6.31 -5.78 17.67
N PRO A 108 -5.33 -5.46 16.80
CA PRO A 108 -4.74 -4.15 16.83
C PRO A 108 -5.75 -3.07 16.46
N ARG A 109 -5.70 -1.94 17.17
CA ARG A 109 -6.47 -0.75 16.79
C ARG A 109 -6.02 -0.22 15.43
N GLN A 110 -6.92 0.51 14.77
CA GLN A 110 -6.59 1.27 13.56
C GLN A 110 -5.40 2.19 13.83
N GLN A 111 -4.48 2.25 12.88
CA GLN A 111 -3.33 3.13 12.98
C GLN A 111 -3.77 4.58 12.71
N CYS A 112 -3.13 5.51 13.41
CA CYS A 112 -3.08 6.94 13.13
C CYS A 112 -4.23 7.88 13.57
N LEU A 113 -5.53 7.51 13.61
CA LEU A 113 -6.57 8.55 13.79
C LEU A 113 -7.55 8.43 14.98
N PHE A 114 -7.77 7.25 15.58
CA PHE A 114 -8.84 7.08 16.57
C PHE A 114 -8.39 6.44 17.90
N ASN A 115 -7.19 6.78 18.37
CA ASN A 115 -6.58 6.17 19.56
C ASN A 115 -6.65 7.03 20.84
N GLY A 116 -7.43 8.12 20.85
CA GLY A 116 -7.64 8.91 22.05
C GLY A 116 -8.47 8.18 23.12
N PRO A 117 -8.37 8.58 24.39
CA PRO A 117 -9.20 8.02 25.47
C PRO A 117 -10.69 8.12 25.13
N ASN A 118 -11.43 7.02 25.30
CA ASN A 118 -12.88 6.93 25.02
C ASN A 118 -13.31 7.32 23.59
N GLN A 119 -12.39 7.34 22.62
CA GLN A 119 -12.73 7.47 21.21
C GLN A 119 -13.22 6.12 20.64
N TYR A 120 -13.12 5.92 19.33
CA TYR A 120 -13.57 4.72 18.61
C TYR A 120 -13.12 3.42 19.30
N CYS A 121 -14.05 2.79 20.02
CA CYS A 121 -13.88 1.54 20.74
C CYS A 121 -14.89 0.51 20.21
N PRO A 122 -14.70 0.02 18.97
CA PRO A 122 -15.65 -0.91 18.36
C PRO A 122 -15.59 -2.27 19.07
N THR A 123 -16.74 -2.91 19.21
CA THR A 123 -16.80 -4.33 19.57
C THR A 123 -16.28 -5.19 18.42
N LYS A 124 -15.85 -6.42 18.72
CA LYS A 124 -15.40 -7.39 17.70
C LYS A 124 -16.47 -7.61 16.63
N ALA A 125 -17.72 -7.83 17.06
CA ALA A 125 -18.84 -8.04 16.16
C ALA A 125 -19.10 -6.82 15.26
N PHE A 126 -19.09 -5.62 15.82
CA PHE A 126 -19.28 -4.40 15.04
C PHE A 126 -18.14 -4.19 14.02
N LYS A 127 -16.89 -4.44 14.42
CA LYS A 127 -15.74 -4.34 13.50
C LYS A 127 -15.87 -5.32 12.33
N ILE A 128 -16.28 -6.57 12.59
CA ILE A 128 -16.51 -7.57 11.53
C ILE A 128 -17.63 -7.10 10.59
N GLN A 129 -18.75 -6.63 11.14
CA GLN A 129 -19.88 -6.14 10.34
C GLN A 129 -19.46 -5.00 9.42
N VAL A 130 -18.75 -3.99 9.94
CA VAL A 130 -18.25 -2.87 9.14
C VAL A 130 -17.28 -3.32 8.05
N LEU A 131 -16.40 -4.29 8.33
CA LEU A 131 -15.49 -4.84 7.32
C LEU A 131 -16.25 -5.59 6.21
N GLN A 132 -17.29 -6.33 6.56
CA GLN A 132 -18.16 -7.01 5.58
C GLN A 132 -18.94 -6.00 4.74
N ASP A 133 -19.46 -4.94 5.35
CA ASP A 133 -20.17 -3.88 4.63
C ASP A 133 -19.22 -3.08 3.74
N TYR A 134 -18.00 -2.81 4.22
CA TYR A 134 -16.92 -2.21 3.41
C TYR A 134 -16.68 -3.03 2.14
N LEU A 135 -16.54 -4.35 2.24
CA LEU A 135 -16.32 -5.22 1.07
C LEU A 135 -17.47 -5.14 0.05
N LYS A 136 -18.73 -5.01 0.51
CA LYS A 136 -19.90 -4.86 -0.38
C LYS A 136 -19.87 -3.55 -1.17
N VAL A 137 -19.40 -2.46 -0.56
CA VAL A 137 -19.44 -1.12 -1.17
C VAL A 137 -18.14 -0.72 -1.84
N THR A 138 -17.03 -1.40 -1.56
CA THR A 138 -15.67 -1.01 -2.01
C THR A 138 -15.63 -0.80 -3.51
N ALA A 139 -16.11 -1.77 -4.30
CA ALA A 139 -16.08 -1.68 -5.76
C ALA A 139 -16.86 -0.47 -6.32
N HIS A 140 -17.89 -0.01 -5.60
CA HIS A 140 -18.69 1.17 -5.97
C HIS A 140 -18.10 2.49 -5.47
N ALA A 141 -17.22 2.44 -4.47
CA ALA A 141 -16.56 3.61 -3.91
C ALA A 141 -15.25 3.97 -4.66
N LEU A 142 -14.73 3.07 -5.50
CA LEU A 142 -13.53 3.33 -6.28
C LEU A 142 -13.80 4.34 -7.41
N PRO A 143 -12.82 5.23 -7.72
CA PRO A 143 -13.00 6.17 -8.79
C PRO A 143 -12.93 5.45 -10.15
N ASN A 144 -13.85 5.82 -11.05
CA ASN A 144 -13.87 5.35 -12.44
C ASN A 144 -12.70 5.90 -13.27
N ASN A 145 -12.08 7.00 -12.83
CA ASN A 145 -10.94 7.59 -13.52
C ASN A 145 -9.67 6.80 -13.19
N ALA A 146 -9.09 6.14 -14.19
CA ALA A 146 -7.86 5.36 -14.04
C ALA A 146 -6.68 6.18 -13.47
N ASN A 147 -6.62 7.50 -13.72
CA ASN A 147 -5.57 8.36 -13.15
C ASN A 147 -5.69 8.54 -11.63
N LEU A 148 -6.89 8.32 -11.05
CA LEU A 148 -7.12 8.34 -9.61
C LEU A 148 -6.95 6.94 -8.98
N SER A 149 -6.84 5.92 -9.82
CA SER A 149 -6.70 4.50 -9.46
C SER A 149 -5.39 3.90 -9.98
N LYS A 150 -4.39 4.74 -10.29
CA LYS A 150 -3.05 4.26 -10.62
C LYS A 150 -2.18 4.28 -9.35
N PRO A 151 -1.29 3.30 -9.16
CA PRO A 151 -0.29 3.36 -8.10
C PRO A 151 0.73 4.48 -8.39
N THR A 152 1.17 5.17 -7.34
CA THR A 152 2.19 6.25 -7.39
C THR A 152 3.15 6.11 -6.22
N LEU A 153 4.34 6.70 -6.34
CA LEU A 153 5.32 6.84 -5.26
C LEU A 153 5.11 8.13 -4.46
#